data_AF-A0A397D169-F1
#
_entry.id   AF-A0A397D169-F1
#
_cell.length_a   1.000
_cell.length_b   1.000
_cell.length_c   1.000
_cell.angle_alpha   90.00
_cell.angle_beta   90.00
_cell.angle_gamma   90.00
#
_symmetry.space_group_name_H-M   'P 1'
#
loop_
_entity.id
_entity.type
_entity.pdbx_description
1 polymer ?
#
loop_
_entity_poly.entity_id
_entity_poly.type
_entity_poly.pdbx_seq_one_letter_code
_entity_poly.pdbx_strand_id
1 'polypeptide(L)'
;MTLGQLVHVPDFNYFESMSALELMDPKMDSGMLAPDEVILTVAERLEKGLVPLTFTSAADLLATLDRMEQCEAAWRNGQPMAQSLLTCLYFHPCVSSALVNAGPLDASSVSVSDTLGCILNAYLSLALKGVTVQRYAIHRADIYEEEDFSPLNSDLALGTPCYSI
;
A
#
# COMPACT_ATOMS: atom_id res chain seq x y z
N MET A 1 39.73 16.22 19.78
CA MET A 1 39.43 16.33 18.33
C MET A 1 39.63 17.77 17.94
N THR A 2 40.36 18.03 16.85
CA THR A 2 40.42 19.35 16.23
C THR A 2 39.24 19.52 15.28
N LEU A 3 38.88 20.77 14.98
CA LEU A 3 37.85 21.07 14.00
C LEU A 3 38.17 20.36 12.66
N GLY A 4 37.18 19.70 12.06
CA GLY A 4 37.32 18.95 10.80
C GLY A 4 37.77 17.49 10.95
N GLN A 5 37.95 16.98 12.18
CA GLN A 5 38.17 15.55 12.41
C GLN A 5 36.84 14.82 12.69
N LEU A 6 36.68 13.64 12.11
CA LEU A 6 35.53 12.75 12.32
C LEU A 6 36.03 11.40 12.83
N VAL A 7 35.38 10.86 13.86
CA VAL A 7 35.67 9.52 14.37
C VAL A 7 34.73 8.54 13.72
N HIS A 8 35.30 7.57 13.03
CA HIS A 8 34.58 6.51 12.33
C HIS A 8 35.40 5.21 12.39
N VAL A 9 34.76 4.08 12.09
CA VAL A 9 35.46 2.80 11.94
C VAL A 9 36.29 2.80 10.65
N PRO A 10 37.41 2.06 10.56
CA PRO A 10 38.29 2.09 9.40
C PRO A 10 37.60 1.79 8.05
N ASP A 11 36.57 0.93 8.07
CA ASP A 11 35.83 0.51 6.88
C ASP A 11 34.62 1.40 6.54
N PHE A 12 34.43 2.51 7.27
CA PHE A 12 33.30 3.41 7.06
C PHE A 12 33.49 4.24 5.78
N ASN A 13 32.52 4.18 4.88
CA ASN A 13 32.51 4.94 3.64
C ASN A 13 31.59 6.17 3.73
N TYR A 14 32.15 7.37 3.53
CA TYR A 14 31.38 8.61 3.54
C TYR A 14 30.35 8.69 2.41
N PHE A 15 30.60 8.01 1.28
CA PHE A 15 29.64 7.98 0.18
C PHE A 15 28.33 7.29 0.61
N GLU A 16 28.42 6.23 1.41
CA GLU A 16 27.24 5.55 1.97
C GLU A 16 26.52 6.42 3.00
N SER A 17 27.21 7.38 3.62
CA SER A 17 26.58 8.33 4.55
C SER A 17 25.72 9.37 3.84
N MET A 18 25.88 9.56 2.54
CA MET A 18 25.10 10.55 1.78
C MET A 18 23.62 10.16 1.64
N SER A 19 23.27 8.88 1.82
CA SER A 19 21.89 8.38 1.85
C SER A 19 21.31 8.27 3.27
N ALA A 20 22.07 8.68 4.30
CA ALA A 20 21.58 8.63 5.67
C ALA A 20 20.41 9.60 5.88
N LEU A 21 19.40 9.14 6.62
CA LEU A 21 18.27 10.00 7.04
C LEU A 21 18.72 10.93 8.18
N GLU A 22 18.34 12.20 8.07
CA GLU A 22 18.55 13.20 9.11
C GLU A 22 17.31 13.29 10.01
N LEU A 23 17.49 12.98 11.30
CA LEU A 23 16.41 13.07 12.29
C LEU A 23 16.04 14.53 12.56
N MET A 24 14.76 14.80 12.80
CA MET A 24 14.23 16.15 13.04
C MET A 24 14.33 17.13 11.86
N ASP A 25 14.62 16.64 10.65
CA ASP A 25 14.44 17.42 9.42
C ASP A 25 13.05 17.09 8.81
N PRO A 26 12.15 18.08 8.63
CA PRO A 26 10.80 17.84 8.09
C PRO A 26 10.74 17.19 6.71
N LYS A 27 11.82 17.24 5.92
CA LYS A 27 11.89 16.66 4.58
C LYS A 27 12.50 15.27 4.57
N MET A 28 13.35 14.94 5.54
CA MET A 28 14.08 13.68 5.59
C MET A 28 13.50 12.72 6.64
N ASP A 29 12.86 13.24 7.68
CA ASP A 29 12.28 12.47 8.78
C ASP A 29 10.75 12.38 8.64
N SER A 30 10.27 11.24 8.12
CA SER A 30 8.83 10.95 8.01
C SER A 30 8.15 10.75 9.36
N GLY A 31 8.92 10.58 10.45
CA GLY A 31 8.43 10.54 11.83
C GLY A 31 8.30 11.92 12.47
N MET A 32 8.78 12.98 11.82
CA MET A 32 8.66 14.34 12.32
C MET A 32 7.24 14.87 12.09
N LEU A 33 6.42 14.73 13.14
CA LEU A 33 5.05 15.21 13.17
C LEU A 33 4.97 16.68 13.55
N ALA A 34 4.01 17.41 12.98
CA ALA A 34 3.60 18.69 13.52
C ALA A 34 3.01 18.49 14.94
N PRO A 35 3.07 19.50 15.83
CA PRO A 35 2.67 19.36 17.24
C PRO A 35 1.25 18.83 17.50
N ASP A 36 0.36 18.96 16.51
CA ASP A 36 -1.04 18.56 16.59
C ASP A 36 -1.39 17.37 15.65
N GLU A 37 -0.39 16.78 14.98
CA GLU A 37 -0.61 15.73 13.98
C GLU A 37 -0.41 14.34 14.57
N VAL A 38 -1.44 13.50 14.48
CA VAL A 38 -1.38 12.09 14.90
C VAL A 38 -1.48 11.21 13.66
N ILE A 39 -0.37 10.58 13.28
CA ILE A 39 -0.40 9.53 12.27
C ILE A 39 -0.95 8.25 12.92
N LEU A 40 -2.19 7.92 12.57
CA LEU A 40 -2.76 6.61 12.89
C LEU A 40 -2.30 5.59 11.86
N THR A 41 -1.84 4.45 12.35
CA THR A 41 -1.56 3.27 11.52
C THR A 41 -2.85 2.78 10.85
N VAL A 42 -2.70 2.00 9.77
CA VAL A 42 -3.87 1.46 9.05
C VAL A 42 -4.70 0.53 9.94
N ALA A 43 -4.05 -0.24 10.82
CA ALA A 43 -4.73 -1.10 11.79
C ALA A 43 -5.57 -0.29 12.80
N GLU A 44 -5.01 0.78 13.38
CA GLU A 44 -5.75 1.65 14.31
C GLU A 44 -6.91 2.37 13.62
N ARG A 45 -6.76 2.75 12.35
CA ARG A 45 -7.86 3.34 11.55
C ARG A 45 -8.99 2.34 11.33
N LEU A 46 -8.65 1.07 11.10
CA LEU A 46 -9.62 -0.01 10.96
C LEU A 46 -10.37 -0.27 12.28
N GLU A 47 -9.65 -0.35 13.41
CA GLU A 47 -10.24 -0.53 14.74
C GLU A 47 -11.18 0.61 15.13
N LYS A 48 -10.84 1.85 14.74
CA LYS A 48 -11.68 3.04 14.96
C LYS A 48 -12.85 3.16 13.98
N GLY A 49 -12.99 2.24 13.01
CA GLY A 49 -14.05 2.29 12.00
C GLY A 49 -13.93 3.47 11.02
N LEU A 50 -12.71 4.00 10.83
CA LEU A 50 -12.46 5.13 9.90
C LEU A 50 -12.35 4.68 8.44
N VAL A 51 -12.30 3.36 8.19
CA VAL A 51 -12.28 2.77 6.85
C VAL A 51 -13.67 2.19 6.54
N PRO A 52 -14.36 2.66 5.48
CA PRO A 52 -15.67 2.13 5.13
C PRO A 52 -15.52 0.71 4.58
N LEU A 53 -16.04 -0.27 5.31
CA LEU A 53 -16.09 -1.69 4.91
C LEU A 53 -17.42 -2.07 4.26
N THR A 54 -18.47 -1.30 4.52
CA THR A 54 -19.82 -1.49 3.96
C THR A 54 -20.29 -0.21 3.30
N PHE A 55 -21.03 -0.36 2.20
CA PHE A 55 -21.55 0.75 1.42
C PHE A 55 -23.08 0.67 1.37
N THR A 56 -23.75 1.79 1.56
CA THR A 56 -25.22 1.91 1.44
C THR A 56 -25.64 2.46 0.08
N SER A 57 -24.75 3.15 -0.62
CA SER A 57 -24.97 3.75 -1.94
C SER A 57 -24.02 3.14 -2.98
N ALA A 58 -24.57 2.79 -4.14
CA ALA A 58 -23.78 2.31 -5.27
C ALA A 58 -22.83 3.38 -5.84
N ALA A 59 -23.19 4.67 -5.72
CA ALA A 59 -22.36 5.77 -6.18
C ALA A 59 -21.07 5.91 -5.34
N ASP A 60 -21.17 5.72 -4.03
CA ASP A 60 -20.02 5.79 -3.12
C ASP A 60 -19.08 4.61 -3.33
N LEU A 61 -19.64 3.42 -3.56
CA LEU A 61 -18.86 2.26 -3.96
C LEU A 61 -18.12 2.54 -5.27
N LEU A 62 -18.82 3.00 -6.31
CA LEU A 62 -18.20 3.28 -7.61
C LEU A 62 -17.11 4.35 -7.53
N ALA A 63 -17.32 5.41 -6.75
CA ALA A 63 -16.29 6.43 -6.51
C ALA A 63 -15.06 5.83 -5.80
N THR A 64 -15.26 4.88 -4.89
CA THR A 64 -14.15 4.18 -4.23
C THR A 64 -13.39 3.29 -5.20
N LEU A 65 -14.10 2.53 -6.04
CA LEU A 65 -13.48 1.68 -7.08
C LEU A 65 -12.69 2.53 -8.09
N ASP A 66 -13.23 3.66 -8.52
CA ASP A 66 -12.55 4.59 -9.43
C ASP A 66 -11.25 5.14 -8.81
N ARG A 67 -11.26 5.46 -7.51
CA ARG A 67 -10.03 5.85 -6.80
C ARG A 67 -9.00 4.72 -6.70
N MET A 68 -9.44 3.49 -6.49
CA MET A 68 -8.55 2.33 -6.50
C MET A 68 -7.88 2.15 -7.86
N GLU A 69 -8.65 2.24 -8.96
CA GLU A 69 -8.11 2.14 -10.32
C GLU A 69 -7.16 3.31 -10.63
N GLN A 70 -7.46 4.53 -10.19
CA GLN A 70 -6.56 5.68 -10.34
C GLN A 70 -5.21 5.42 -9.67
N CYS A 71 -5.19 4.87 -8.45
CA CYS A 71 -3.96 4.51 -7.75
C CYS A 71 -3.16 3.44 -8.52
N GLU A 72 -3.85 2.43 -9.08
CA GLU A 72 -3.19 1.39 -9.87
C GLU A 72 -2.66 1.93 -11.21
N ALA A 73 -3.44 2.74 -11.92
CA ALA A 73 -3.01 3.40 -13.15
C ALA A 73 -1.81 4.33 -12.92
N ALA A 74 -1.80 5.06 -11.80
CA ALA A 74 -0.68 5.91 -11.42
C ALA A 74 0.61 5.10 -11.22
N TRP A 75 0.52 3.94 -10.57
CA TRP A 75 1.66 3.01 -10.44
C TRP A 75 2.10 2.45 -11.79
N ARG A 76 1.16 2.04 -12.65
CA ARG A 76 1.47 1.57 -14.02
C ARG A 76 2.15 2.64 -14.88
N ASN A 77 1.94 3.92 -14.56
CA ASN A 77 2.61 5.05 -15.20
C ASN A 77 3.99 5.39 -14.60
N GLY A 78 4.54 4.55 -13.71
CA GLY A 78 5.89 4.69 -13.16
C GLY A 78 5.95 5.45 -11.83
N GLN A 79 4.82 5.86 -11.23
CA GLN A 79 4.87 6.43 -9.88
C GLN A 79 5.27 5.37 -8.85
N PRO A 80 6.01 5.72 -7.78
CA PRO A 80 6.36 4.75 -6.75
C PRO A 80 5.15 4.10 -6.10
N MET A 81 5.20 2.79 -5.87
CA MET A 81 4.08 2.04 -5.27
C MET A 81 3.70 2.58 -3.87
N ALA A 82 4.67 3.04 -3.08
CA ALA A 82 4.42 3.66 -1.77
C ALA A 82 3.60 4.96 -1.87
N GLN A 83 3.76 5.71 -2.97
CA GLN A 83 3.14 7.01 -3.19
C GLN A 83 1.86 6.93 -4.05
N SER A 84 1.54 5.77 -4.60
CA SER A 84 0.38 5.54 -5.47
C SER A 84 -0.53 4.45 -4.88
N LEU A 85 -0.21 3.18 -5.07
CA LEU A 85 -1.02 2.04 -4.60
C LEU A 85 -1.22 2.01 -3.09
N LEU A 86 -0.15 2.15 -2.29
CA LEU A 86 -0.25 2.03 -0.84
C LEU A 86 -0.90 3.24 -0.16
N THR A 87 -1.18 4.30 -0.91
CA THR A 87 -2.03 5.41 -0.41
C THR A 87 -3.48 4.96 -0.23
N CYS A 88 -3.91 3.95 -0.99
CA CYS A 88 -5.22 3.35 -0.85
C CYS A 88 -5.23 2.29 0.27
N LEU A 89 -6.00 2.57 1.31
CA LEU A 89 -6.06 1.74 2.53
C LEU A 89 -6.55 0.30 2.27
N TYR A 90 -7.33 0.08 1.21
CA TYR A 90 -7.89 -1.23 0.86
C TYR A 90 -6.83 -2.25 0.43
N PHE A 91 -5.67 -1.81 -0.08
CA PHE A 91 -4.59 -2.72 -0.47
C PHE A 91 -3.75 -3.22 0.72
N HIS A 92 -3.93 -2.65 1.91
CA HIS A 92 -3.20 -3.08 3.11
C HIS A 92 -3.72 -4.43 3.62
N PRO A 93 -2.84 -5.38 4.00
CA PRO A 93 -3.22 -6.73 4.44
C PRO A 93 -4.27 -6.77 5.55
N CYS A 94 -4.24 -5.83 6.49
CA CYS A 94 -5.20 -5.75 7.59
C CYS A 94 -6.63 -5.43 7.12
N VAL A 95 -6.77 -4.62 6.06
CA VAL A 95 -8.08 -4.26 5.49
C VAL A 95 -8.53 -5.31 4.49
N SER A 96 -7.63 -5.76 3.61
CA SER A 96 -7.97 -6.75 2.59
C SER A 96 -8.36 -8.10 3.20
N SER A 97 -7.68 -8.54 4.26
CA SER A 97 -8.07 -9.77 4.97
C SER A 97 -9.42 -9.64 5.67
N ALA A 98 -9.74 -8.48 6.25
CA ALA A 98 -11.05 -8.23 6.86
C ALA A 98 -12.19 -8.30 5.84
N LEU A 99 -11.94 -7.80 4.62
CA LEU A 99 -12.91 -7.80 3.52
C LEU A 99 -13.05 -9.17 2.86
N VAL A 100 -11.94 -9.83 2.52
CA VAL A 100 -11.93 -11.13 1.81
C VAL A 100 -12.43 -12.27 2.70
N ASN A 101 -12.22 -12.21 4.02
CA ASN A 101 -12.73 -13.22 4.96
C ASN A 101 -14.22 -13.05 5.31
N ALA A 102 -14.89 -12.01 4.81
CA ALA A 102 -16.34 -11.93 4.86
C ALA A 102 -16.88 -13.10 4.01
N GLY A 103 -17.38 -14.15 4.68
CA GLY A 103 -17.77 -15.40 4.06
C GLY A 103 -18.81 -15.27 2.95
N PRO A 104 -19.09 -16.37 2.22
CA PRO A 104 -20.10 -16.35 1.16
C PRO A 104 -21.45 -15.87 1.68
N LEU A 105 -22.13 -15.03 0.90
CA LEU A 105 -23.46 -14.53 1.25
C LEU A 105 -24.45 -15.70 1.34
N ASP A 106 -25.16 -15.80 2.46
CA ASP A 106 -26.28 -16.72 2.59
C ASP A 106 -27.42 -16.26 1.68
N ALA A 107 -27.79 -17.12 0.72
CA ALA A 107 -28.77 -16.83 -0.33
C ALA A 107 -30.21 -16.54 0.17
N SER A 108 -30.47 -16.66 1.48
CA SER A 108 -31.81 -16.58 2.06
C SER A 108 -32.25 -15.17 2.50
N SER A 109 -31.36 -14.18 2.58
CA SER A 109 -31.73 -12.79 2.87
C SER A 109 -30.70 -11.80 2.33
N VAL A 110 -30.75 -11.51 1.03
CA VAL A 110 -29.79 -10.62 0.37
C VAL A 110 -30.23 -9.17 0.53
N SER A 111 -29.51 -8.39 1.32
CA SER A 111 -29.69 -6.94 1.39
C SER A 111 -28.91 -6.23 0.29
N VAL A 112 -29.26 -4.97 -0.01
CA VAL A 112 -28.53 -4.15 -1.00
C VAL A 112 -27.09 -3.91 -0.55
N SER A 113 -26.83 -3.78 0.75
CA SER A 113 -25.46 -3.63 1.28
C SER A 113 -24.63 -4.89 1.08
N ASP A 114 -25.24 -6.07 1.12
CA ASP A 114 -24.54 -7.35 0.94
C ASP A 114 -24.05 -7.52 -0.51
N THR A 115 -24.89 -7.17 -1.49
CA THR A 115 -24.49 -7.23 -2.91
C THR A 115 -23.37 -6.24 -3.22
N LEU A 116 -23.44 -5.02 -2.68
CA LEU A 116 -22.38 -4.02 -2.81
C LEU A 116 -21.06 -4.50 -2.16
N GLY A 117 -21.14 -5.14 -0.99
CA GLY A 117 -19.98 -5.75 -0.34
C GLY A 117 -19.35 -6.87 -1.18
N CYS A 118 -20.18 -7.72 -1.81
CA CYS A 118 -19.69 -8.73 -2.75
C CYS A 118 -18.98 -8.14 -3.96
N ILE A 119 -19.52 -7.07 -4.55
CA ILE A 119 -18.89 -6.38 -5.68
C ILE A 119 -17.53 -5.82 -5.27
N LEU A 120 -17.45 -5.18 -4.10
CA LEU A 120 -16.19 -4.67 -3.55
C LEU A 120 -15.17 -5.80 -3.36
N ASN A 121 -15.58 -6.90 -2.73
CA ASN A 121 -14.70 -8.05 -2.48
C ASN A 121 -14.19 -8.70 -3.76
N ALA A 122 -15.07 -8.86 -4.76
CA ALA A 122 -14.69 -9.40 -6.06
C ALA A 122 -13.69 -8.49 -6.77
N TYR A 123 -13.94 -7.18 -6.79
CA TYR A 123 -13.02 -6.22 -7.41
C TYR A 123 -11.69 -6.13 -6.65
N LEU A 124 -11.71 -6.07 -5.32
CA LEU A 124 -10.49 -6.03 -4.50
C LEU A 124 -9.63 -7.28 -4.71
N SER A 125 -10.25 -8.46 -4.79
CA SER A 125 -9.55 -9.71 -5.08
C SER A 125 -8.91 -9.69 -6.47
N LEU A 126 -9.62 -9.16 -7.46
CA LEU A 126 -9.10 -8.98 -8.82
C LEU A 126 -7.91 -8.00 -8.85
N ALA A 127 -8.05 -6.84 -8.21
CA ALA A 127 -7.01 -5.81 -8.16
C ALA A 127 -5.75 -6.33 -7.44
N LEU A 128 -5.89 -7.00 -6.30
CA LEU A 128 -4.77 -7.62 -5.57
C LEU A 128 -4.03 -8.66 -6.42
N LYS A 129 -4.79 -9.50 -7.15
CA LYS A 129 -4.19 -10.49 -8.06
C LYS A 129 -3.51 -9.79 -9.24
N GLY A 130 -4.13 -8.77 -9.80
CA GLY A 130 -3.60 -7.95 -10.89
C GLY A 130 -2.27 -7.31 -10.53
N VAL A 131 -2.20 -6.61 -9.39
CA VAL A 131 -0.97 -6.00 -8.86
C VAL A 131 0.11 -7.07 -8.63
N THR A 132 -0.24 -8.22 -8.07
CA THR A 132 0.71 -9.33 -7.86
C THR A 132 1.31 -9.83 -9.17
N VAL A 133 0.47 -10.04 -10.20
CA VAL A 133 0.91 -10.50 -11.52
C VAL A 133 1.77 -9.43 -12.21
N GLN A 134 1.36 -8.17 -12.17
CA GLN A 134 2.13 -7.05 -12.73
C GLN A 134 3.50 -6.95 -12.06
N ARG A 135 3.56 -7.00 -10.72
CA ARG A 135 4.81 -6.94 -9.95
C ARG A 135 5.72 -8.13 -10.27
N TYR A 136 5.16 -9.33 -10.41
CA TYR A 136 5.92 -10.52 -10.84
C TYR A 136 6.49 -10.38 -12.26
N ALA A 137 5.75 -9.78 -13.18
CA ALA A 137 6.24 -9.50 -14.54
C ALA A 137 7.35 -8.45 -14.53
N ILE A 138 7.18 -7.36 -13.77
CA ILE A 138 8.15 -6.28 -13.56
C ILE A 138 9.47 -6.85 -13.03
N HIS A 139 9.43 -7.65 -11.95
CA HIS A 139 10.64 -8.28 -11.37
C HIS A 139 11.37 -9.26 -12.28
N ARG A 140 10.73 -9.75 -13.35
CA ARG A 140 11.34 -10.66 -14.33
C ARG A 140 11.72 -9.96 -15.63
N ALA A 141 11.25 -8.73 -15.82
CA ALA A 141 11.58 -7.94 -16.97
C ALA A 141 13.01 -7.40 -16.83
N ASP A 142 13.65 -7.14 -17.96
CA ASP A 142 14.94 -6.45 -18.02
C ASP A 142 14.69 -4.94 -17.86
N ILE A 143 14.34 -4.54 -16.64
CA ILE A 143 14.00 -3.17 -16.27
C ILE A 143 14.95 -2.66 -15.18
N TYR A 144 15.17 -1.36 -15.16
CA TYR A 144 15.97 -0.71 -14.12
C TYR A 144 15.05 -0.29 -12.96
N GLU A 145 15.30 -0.85 -11.77
CA GLU A 145 14.54 -0.53 -10.56
C GLU A 145 14.72 0.96 -10.19
N GLU A 146 13.62 1.61 -9.81
CA GLU A 146 13.53 3.05 -9.49
C GLU A 146 13.77 4.02 -10.67
N GLU A 147 14.13 3.52 -11.86
CA GLU A 147 14.16 4.28 -13.10
C GLU A 147 12.90 4.03 -13.94
N ASP A 148 12.61 2.78 -14.26
CA ASP A 148 11.43 2.38 -15.06
C ASP A 148 10.21 2.13 -14.18
N PHE A 149 10.41 1.41 -13.08
CA PHE A 149 9.38 1.09 -12.10
C PHE A 149 9.97 1.04 -10.70
N SER A 150 9.19 1.47 -9.71
CA SER A 150 9.49 1.27 -8.29
C SER A 150 8.50 0.27 -7.68
N PRO A 151 8.78 -1.04 -7.78
CA PRO A 151 7.94 -2.12 -7.25
C PRO A 151 8.20 -2.34 -5.75
N LEU A 152 8.16 -1.26 -4.96
CA LEU A 152 8.38 -1.18 -3.50
C LEU A 152 8.76 -2.51 -2.82
N ASN A 153 9.97 -2.59 -2.29
CA ASN A 153 10.53 -3.78 -1.62
C ASN A 153 9.92 -4.12 -0.26
N SER A 154 8.88 -3.39 0.19
CA SER A 154 8.24 -3.63 1.49
C SER A 154 7.63 -5.04 1.56
N ASP A 155 7.76 -5.65 2.74
CA ASP A 155 7.19 -6.94 3.19
C ASP A 155 5.64 -7.00 3.16
N LEU A 156 4.99 -6.35 2.20
CA LEU A 156 3.62 -6.66 1.87
C LEU A 156 3.64 -8.07 1.28
N ALA A 157 3.36 -9.06 2.14
CA ALA A 157 3.04 -10.42 1.76
C ALA A 157 1.71 -10.43 0.97
N LEU A 158 1.72 -9.81 -0.21
CA LEU A 158 0.78 -10.10 -1.28
C LEU A 158 0.95 -11.58 -1.53
N GLY A 159 -0.06 -12.36 -1.14
CA GLY A 159 0.02 -13.81 -1.00
C GLY A 159 0.74 -14.49 -2.15
N THR A 160 1.33 -15.65 -1.86
CA THR A 160 2.05 -16.47 -2.83
C THR A 160 1.28 -16.52 -4.16
N PRO A 161 1.96 -16.39 -5.31
CA PRO A 161 1.27 -16.53 -6.58
C PRO A 161 0.64 -17.92 -6.57
N CYS A 162 -0.70 -17.99 -6.46
CA CYS A 162 -1.43 -19.25 -6.57
C CYS A 162 -1.14 -19.85 -7.95
N TYR A 163 -0.07 -20.65 -8.02
CA TYR A 163 0.18 -21.67 -9.02
C TYR A 163 -0.09 -22.99 -8.32
N SER A 164 -1.37 -23.34 -8.25
CA SER A 164 -1.83 -24.69 -8.01
C SER A 164 -3.13 -24.83 -8.79
N ILE A 165 -2.93 -25.14 -10.08
CA ILE A 165 -3.94 -25.83 -10.90
C ILE A 165 -3.99 -27.27 -10.38
#